data_AF-A0A7X6VKU0-F1
#
_entry.id   AF-A0A7X6VKU0-F1
#
_cell.length_a   1.000
_cell.length_b   1.000
_cell.length_c   1.000
_cell.angle_alpha   90.00
_cell.angle_beta   90.00
_cell.angle_gamma   90.00
#
_symmetry.space_group_name_H-M   'P 1'
#
loop_
_entity.id
_entity.type
_entity.pdbx_description
1 polymer ?
#
loop_
_entity_poly.entity_id
_entity_poly.type
_entity_poly.pdbx_seq_one_letter_code
_entity_poly.pdbx_strand_id
1 'polypeptide(L)'
;MAKPIVARWEWRTFGSGFEESEARIRKFEQSNMKESEEVYVLSRNSDENVKVRDDLLDIKQLQEVNGDGLEQWYPVMKAGFPISVEDLKKLFSYFKVPEPLFGRREYTFSQFLDEIVRPNQNLRLVHVGKKRHIYVINGAIVEIAETDFDGVTLQTICVEHEDPDLVMKTVRQLALEDLPNINYIQAMKKTVGMA
;
A
#
# COMPACT_ATOMS: atom_id res chain seq x y z
N MET A 1 -9.36 -25.27 -6.54
CA MET A 1 -8.55 -24.93 -5.35
C MET A 1 -8.07 -23.50 -5.54
N ALA A 2 -8.24 -22.62 -4.55
CA ALA A 2 -7.66 -21.27 -4.62
C ALA A 2 -6.13 -21.39 -4.65
N LYS A 3 -5.46 -20.60 -5.51
CA LYS A 3 -3.99 -20.55 -5.50
C LYS A 3 -3.52 -20.08 -4.12
N PRO A 4 -2.47 -20.67 -3.53
CA PRO A 4 -1.92 -20.21 -2.26
C PRO A 4 -1.50 -18.74 -2.40
N ILE A 5 -1.71 -17.97 -1.34
CA ILE A 5 -1.24 -16.58 -1.27
C ILE A 5 0.28 -16.64 -1.18
N VAL A 6 0.98 -15.99 -2.12
CA VAL A 6 2.44 -15.90 -2.12
C VAL A 6 2.84 -14.48 -1.73
N ALA A 7 3.75 -14.36 -0.76
CA ALA A 7 4.35 -13.09 -0.39
C ALA A 7 5.17 -12.55 -1.57
N ARG A 8 5.14 -11.25 -1.79
CA ARG A 8 5.90 -10.62 -2.88
C ARG A 8 6.88 -9.61 -2.31
N TRP A 9 8.08 -9.59 -2.88
CA TRP A 9 9.06 -8.55 -2.66
C TRP A 9 8.70 -7.35 -3.52
N GLU A 10 8.77 -6.17 -2.91
CA GLU A 10 8.48 -4.89 -3.52
C GLU A 10 9.69 -3.95 -3.39
N TRP A 11 10.08 -3.37 -4.51
CA TRP A 11 10.79 -2.10 -4.56
C TRP A 11 9.80 -1.05 -5.06
N ARG A 12 9.67 0.06 -4.34
CA ARG A 12 8.82 1.18 -4.77
C ARG A 12 9.49 2.49 -4.42
N THR A 13 9.22 3.52 -5.18
CA THR A 13 9.64 4.88 -4.81
C THR A 13 8.54 5.90 -5.08
N PHE A 14 8.66 7.07 -4.46
CA PHE A 14 7.77 8.21 -4.62
C PHE A 14 8.58 9.48 -4.79
N GLY A 15 8.15 10.37 -5.69
CA GLY A 15 8.82 11.64 -5.90
C GLY A 15 8.71 12.14 -7.33
N SER A 16 9.81 12.71 -7.81
CA SER A 16 10.01 13.25 -9.15
C SER A 16 11.35 12.77 -9.71
N GLY A 17 11.69 13.16 -10.94
CA GLY A 17 12.98 12.78 -11.54
C GLY A 17 12.98 11.38 -12.17
N PHE A 18 11.81 10.87 -12.54
CA PHE A 18 11.65 9.52 -13.10
C PHE A 18 11.75 9.48 -14.63
N GLU A 19 12.12 10.57 -15.29
CA GLU A 19 12.02 10.72 -16.74
C GLU A 19 12.82 9.63 -17.48
N GLU A 20 14.03 9.32 -17.02
CA GLU A 20 14.85 8.27 -17.61
C GLU A 20 14.23 6.88 -17.40
N SER A 21 13.86 6.54 -16.16
CA SER A 21 13.31 5.24 -15.82
C SER A 21 11.96 5.01 -16.49
N GLU A 22 11.08 6.01 -16.53
CA GLU A 22 9.83 5.97 -17.29
C GLU A 22 10.08 5.77 -18.79
N ALA A 23 11.04 6.47 -19.38
CA ALA A 23 11.39 6.28 -20.79
C ALA A 23 11.92 4.87 -21.07
N ARG A 24 12.62 4.24 -20.12
CA ARG A 24 13.04 2.84 -20.21
C ARG A 24 11.85 1.88 -20.10
N ILE A 25 10.94 2.09 -19.15
CA ILE A 25 9.74 1.26 -18.95
C ILE A 25 8.81 1.34 -20.15
N ARG A 26 8.56 2.54 -20.69
CA ARG A 26 7.63 2.76 -21.82
C ARG A 26 8.11 2.17 -23.15
N LYS A 27 9.32 1.64 -23.23
CA LYS A 27 9.79 0.82 -24.37
C LYS A 27 9.18 -0.58 -24.39
N PHE A 28 8.64 -1.04 -23.26
CA PHE A 28 7.92 -2.31 -23.15
C PHE A 28 6.43 -2.12 -23.44
N GLU A 29 5.77 -3.18 -23.89
CA GLU A 29 4.32 -3.16 -24.12
C GLU A 29 3.57 -3.00 -22.78
N GLN A 30 2.69 -1.99 -22.72
CA GLN A 30 1.85 -1.78 -21.56
C GLN A 30 0.81 -2.90 -21.46
N SER A 31 0.86 -3.68 -20.39
CA SER A 31 -0.03 -4.82 -20.18
C SER A 31 -1.43 -4.39 -19.74
N ASN A 32 -1.56 -3.33 -18.93
CA ASN A 32 -2.86 -2.88 -18.43
C ASN A 32 -2.83 -1.41 -17.98
N MET A 33 -4.01 -0.80 -17.83
CA MET A 33 -4.21 0.49 -17.15
C MET A 33 -5.34 0.35 -16.14
N LYS A 34 -5.14 0.86 -14.91
CA LYS A 34 -6.15 0.79 -13.85
C LYS A 34 -6.26 2.11 -13.12
N GLU A 35 -7.50 2.49 -12.82
CA GLU A 35 -7.84 3.57 -11.91
C GLU A 35 -8.57 3.00 -10.70
N SER A 36 -8.34 3.57 -9.52
CA SER A 36 -8.99 3.15 -8.29
C SER A 36 -9.02 4.25 -7.25
N GLU A 37 -10.11 4.29 -6.49
CA GLU A 37 -10.24 5.09 -5.27
C GLU A 37 -10.24 4.15 -4.06
N GLU A 38 -9.50 4.53 -3.03
CA GLU A 38 -9.25 3.72 -1.85
C GLU A 38 -9.23 4.62 -0.60
N VAL A 39 -9.51 4.06 0.57
CA VAL A 39 -9.31 4.76 1.85
C VAL A 39 -8.28 4.01 2.66
N TYR A 40 -7.27 4.74 3.13
CA TYR A 40 -6.24 4.21 4.01
C TYR A 40 -6.45 4.68 5.43
N VAL A 41 -6.12 3.80 6.38
CA VAL A 41 -6.08 4.13 7.81
C VAL A 41 -4.63 4.02 8.27
N LEU A 42 -3.99 5.17 8.45
CA LEU A 42 -2.62 5.23 8.97
C LEU A 42 -2.65 5.20 10.50
N SER A 43 -1.66 4.54 11.09
CA SER A 43 -1.39 4.63 12.53
C SER A 43 -0.06 5.35 12.77
N ARG A 44 0.00 6.19 13.80
CA ARG A 44 1.27 6.76 14.29
C ARG A 44 2.23 5.67 14.81
N ASN A 45 1.68 4.56 15.31
CA ASN A 45 2.45 3.54 16.02
C ASN A 45 2.79 2.32 15.16
N SER A 46 2.40 2.31 13.88
CA SER A 46 2.52 1.15 13.01
C SER A 46 2.62 1.55 11.54
N ASP A 47 3.32 0.73 10.76
CA ASP A 47 3.48 0.89 9.30
C ASP A 47 2.75 -0.20 8.50
N GLU A 48 1.87 -0.97 9.15
CA GLU A 48 1.06 -1.96 8.43
C GLU A 48 0.11 -1.29 7.43
N ASN A 49 -0.06 -1.93 6.27
CA ASN A 49 -0.83 -1.39 5.18
C ASN A 49 -2.31 -1.75 5.36
N VAL A 50 -3.06 -0.86 6.02
CA VAL A 50 -4.50 -0.99 6.23
C VAL A 50 -5.25 -0.14 5.22
N LYS A 51 -6.05 -0.80 4.39
CA LYS A 51 -6.80 -0.18 3.31
C LYS A 51 -8.22 -0.72 3.22
N VAL A 52 -9.16 0.16 2.87
CA VAL A 52 -10.52 -0.20 2.45
C VAL A 52 -10.72 0.15 0.97
N ARG A 53 -11.28 -0.78 0.21
CA ARG A 53 -11.77 -0.57 -1.17
C ARG A 53 -12.96 -1.50 -1.43
N ASP A 54 -14.00 -0.99 -2.09
CA ASP A 54 -15.19 -1.78 -2.45
C ASP A 54 -15.81 -2.53 -1.25
N ASP A 55 -16.00 -1.82 -0.12
CA ASP A 55 -16.48 -2.37 1.16
C ASP A 55 -15.66 -3.56 1.71
N LEU A 56 -14.40 -3.69 1.28
CA LEU A 56 -13.47 -4.69 1.76
C LEU A 56 -12.25 -4.02 2.40
N LEU A 57 -12.03 -4.30 3.68
CA LEU A 57 -10.80 -3.99 4.39
C LEU A 57 -9.77 -5.10 4.12
N ASP A 58 -8.56 -4.71 3.77
CA ASP A 58 -7.38 -5.58 3.58
C ASP A 58 -6.22 -5.04 4.43
N ILE A 59 -5.52 -5.94 5.11
CA ILE A 59 -4.28 -5.63 5.82
C ILE A 59 -3.15 -6.43 5.18
N LYS A 60 -2.11 -5.72 4.75
CA LYS A 60 -0.82 -6.34 4.46
C LYS A 60 0.18 -6.00 5.53
N GLN A 61 0.89 -7.02 5.98
CA GLN A 61 1.96 -6.90 6.95
C GLN A 61 3.33 -6.99 6.29
N LEU A 62 4.25 -6.12 6.71
CA LEU A 62 5.65 -6.22 6.34
C LEU A 62 6.28 -7.40 7.09
N GLN A 63 6.72 -8.42 6.35
CA GLN A 63 7.33 -9.62 6.92
C GLN A 63 8.84 -9.45 7.10
N GLU A 64 9.51 -8.92 6.09
CA GLU A 64 10.96 -8.82 6.04
C GLU A 64 11.39 -7.63 5.18
N VAL A 65 12.56 -7.08 5.51
CA VAL A 65 13.35 -6.22 4.62
C VAL A 65 14.69 -6.92 4.38
N ASN A 66 15.02 -7.22 3.13
CA ASN A 66 16.26 -7.96 2.83
C ASN A 66 17.49 -7.04 2.75
N GLY A 67 18.66 -7.63 2.46
CA GLY A 67 19.93 -6.91 2.36
C GLY A 67 20.01 -5.88 1.22
N ASP A 68 19.15 -5.99 0.19
CA ASP A 68 19.01 -5.00 -0.88
C ASP A 68 17.98 -3.91 -0.54
N GLY A 69 17.36 -3.98 0.65
CA GLY A 69 16.32 -3.05 1.09
C GLY A 69 14.94 -3.33 0.50
N LEU A 70 14.71 -4.47 -0.17
CA LEU A 70 13.39 -4.86 -0.66
C LEU A 70 12.47 -5.21 0.50
N GLU A 71 11.20 -4.84 0.39
CA GLU A 71 10.18 -5.12 1.39
C GLU A 71 9.32 -6.31 0.97
N GLN A 72 9.17 -7.31 1.84
CA GLN A 72 8.25 -8.43 1.58
C GLN A 72 6.91 -8.22 2.29
N TRP A 73 5.85 -8.07 1.51
CA TRP A 73 4.51 -7.82 2.04
C TRP A 73 3.62 -9.06 1.95
N TYR A 74 2.91 -9.38 3.03
CA TYR A 74 2.00 -10.52 3.09
C TYR A 74 0.57 -10.10 3.52
N PRO A 75 -0.49 -10.50 2.80
CA PRO A 75 -1.87 -10.28 3.22
C PRO A 75 -2.21 -11.11 4.47
N VAL A 76 -2.54 -10.45 5.58
CA VAL A 76 -2.80 -11.10 6.87
C VAL A 76 -4.26 -11.08 7.28
N MET A 77 -5.06 -10.17 6.72
CA MET A 77 -6.46 -10.04 7.08
C MET A 77 -7.29 -9.47 5.94
N LYS A 78 -8.50 -10.02 5.77
CA LYS A 78 -9.58 -9.42 4.98
C LYS A 78 -10.86 -9.42 5.79
N ALA A 79 -11.58 -8.31 5.77
CA ALA A 79 -12.89 -8.19 6.42
C ALA A 79 -13.83 -7.35 5.56
N GLY A 80 -15.04 -7.82 5.35
CA GLY A 80 -16.09 -7.05 4.67
C GLY A 80 -16.78 -6.09 5.64
N PHE A 81 -17.42 -5.06 5.10
CA PHE A 81 -18.36 -4.23 5.85
C PHE A 81 -19.80 -4.79 5.74
N PRO A 82 -20.60 -4.73 6.82
CA PRO A 82 -20.27 -4.21 8.15
C PRO A 82 -19.23 -5.08 8.88
N ILE A 83 -18.25 -4.45 9.51
CA ILE A 83 -17.14 -5.13 10.19
C ILE A 83 -17.52 -5.44 11.64
N SER A 84 -17.25 -6.67 12.07
CA SER A 84 -17.54 -7.12 13.44
C SER A 84 -16.59 -6.49 14.47
N VAL A 85 -17.02 -6.39 15.73
CA VAL A 85 -16.12 -5.98 16.83
C VAL A 85 -14.95 -6.96 17.00
N GLU A 86 -15.16 -8.25 16.77
CA GLU A 86 -14.06 -9.22 16.88
C GLU A 86 -12.95 -8.93 15.86
N ASP A 87 -13.33 -8.60 14.63
CA ASP A 87 -12.37 -8.22 13.59
C ASP A 87 -11.79 -6.84 13.83
N LEU A 88 -12.56 -5.90 14.38
CA LEU A 88 -12.00 -4.62 14.85
C LEU A 88 -10.94 -4.82 15.93
N LYS A 89 -11.14 -5.73 16.90
CA LYS A 89 -10.10 -6.03 17.90
C LYS A 89 -8.81 -6.53 17.27
N LYS A 90 -8.91 -7.43 16.27
CA LYS A 90 -7.75 -7.89 15.49
C LYS A 90 -7.10 -6.70 14.77
N LEU A 91 -7.89 -5.85 14.11
CA LEU A 91 -7.42 -4.65 13.41
C LEU A 91 -6.64 -3.70 14.34
N PHE A 92 -7.11 -3.47 15.56
CA PHE A 92 -6.45 -2.60 16.54
C PHE A 92 -5.07 -3.13 16.97
N SER A 93 -4.86 -4.45 16.97
CA SER A 93 -3.54 -5.03 17.21
C SER A 93 -2.52 -4.65 16.12
N TYR A 94 -2.95 -4.55 14.85
CA TYR A 94 -2.10 -4.11 13.75
C TYR A 94 -1.83 -2.61 13.79
N PHE A 95 -2.80 -1.80 14.24
CA PHE A 95 -2.59 -0.38 14.46
C PHE A 95 -1.62 -0.10 15.61
N LYS A 96 -1.45 -1.02 16.57
CA LYS A 96 -0.66 -0.82 17.80
C LYS A 96 -1.16 0.40 18.58
N VAL A 97 -2.48 0.54 18.67
CA VAL A 97 -3.16 1.57 19.47
C VAL A 97 -4.17 0.91 20.41
N PRO A 98 -4.48 1.50 21.58
CA PRO A 98 -5.49 0.96 22.48
C PRO A 98 -6.86 0.84 21.79
N GLU A 99 -7.60 -0.22 22.13
CA GLU A 99 -8.99 -0.39 21.70
C GLU A 99 -9.88 0.74 22.26
N PRO A 100 -10.81 1.30 21.47
CA PRO A 100 -11.84 2.18 21.98
C PRO A 100 -12.91 1.37 22.72
N LEU A 101 -13.80 2.07 23.42
CA LEU A 101 -15.05 1.45 23.87
C LEU A 101 -15.97 1.24 22.67
N PHE A 102 -16.19 -0.02 22.29
CA PHE A 102 -17.12 -0.37 21.22
C PHE A 102 -18.57 -0.24 21.71
N GLY A 103 -19.33 0.68 21.11
CA GLY A 103 -20.76 0.89 21.39
C GLY A 103 -21.70 0.00 20.56
N ARG A 104 -21.17 -0.76 19.60
CA ARG A 104 -21.94 -1.62 18.67
C ARG A 104 -21.32 -3.00 18.58
N ARG A 105 -22.04 -3.95 17.97
CA ARG A 105 -21.50 -5.29 17.65
C ARG A 105 -20.81 -5.36 16.30
N GLU A 106 -21.24 -4.50 15.38
CA GLU A 106 -20.70 -4.33 14.04
C GLU A 106 -20.82 -2.87 13.60
N TYR A 107 -20.01 -2.48 12.63
CA TYR A 107 -19.91 -1.11 12.13
C TYR A 107 -20.00 -1.14 10.61
N THR A 108 -20.91 -0.35 10.02
CA THR A 108 -20.85 -0.05 8.58
C THR A 108 -19.56 0.69 8.24
N PHE A 109 -19.21 0.81 6.96
CA PHE A 109 -18.02 1.57 6.56
C PHE A 109 -18.05 3.02 7.10
N SER A 110 -19.17 3.73 6.95
CA SER A 110 -19.34 5.08 7.50
C SER A 110 -19.17 5.13 9.02
N GLN A 111 -19.80 4.20 9.76
CA GLN A 111 -19.67 4.13 11.22
C GLN A 111 -18.24 3.81 11.65
N PHE A 112 -17.53 2.95 10.93
CA PHE A 112 -16.11 2.68 11.19
C PHE A 112 -15.27 3.95 11.03
N LEU A 113 -15.46 4.71 9.95
CA LEU A 113 -14.73 5.96 9.76
C LEU A 113 -15.05 6.98 10.86
N ASP A 114 -16.33 7.23 11.12
CA ASP A 114 -16.76 8.36 11.94
C ASP A 114 -16.73 8.08 13.45
N GLU A 115 -16.99 6.84 13.86
CA GLU A 115 -17.07 6.47 15.29
C GLU A 115 -15.77 5.82 15.80
N ILE A 116 -14.97 5.18 14.92
CA ILE A 116 -13.76 4.45 15.33
C ILE A 116 -12.48 5.19 14.92
N VAL A 117 -12.35 5.57 13.64
CA VAL A 117 -11.08 6.10 13.13
C VAL A 117 -10.92 7.59 13.42
N ARG A 118 -11.87 8.44 12.98
CA ARG A 118 -11.77 9.91 13.12
C ARG A 118 -11.60 10.40 14.57
N PRO A 119 -12.25 9.79 15.59
CA PRO A 119 -12.07 10.22 16.98
C PRO A 119 -10.71 9.81 17.58
N ASN A 120 -9.98 8.89 16.96
CA ASN A 120 -8.72 8.38 17.48
C ASN A 120 -7.53 9.26 17.04
N GLN A 121 -6.89 9.93 17.99
CA GLN A 121 -5.78 10.86 17.72
C GLN A 121 -4.51 10.19 17.15
N ASN A 122 -4.38 8.87 17.29
CA ASN A 122 -3.28 8.09 16.77
C ASN A 122 -3.54 7.53 15.38
N LEU A 123 -4.78 7.62 14.88
CA LEU A 123 -5.15 7.16 13.56
C LEU A 123 -5.44 8.35 12.64
N ARG A 124 -5.23 8.15 11.35
CA ARG A 124 -5.53 9.13 10.32
C ARG A 124 -6.11 8.47 9.10
N LEU A 125 -7.22 9.03 8.62
CA LEU A 125 -7.78 8.67 7.33
C LEU A 125 -7.08 9.44 6.23
N VAL A 126 -6.80 8.74 5.13
CA VAL A 126 -6.29 9.33 3.89
C VAL A 126 -7.12 8.77 2.74
N HIS A 127 -7.73 9.66 1.97
CA HIS A 127 -8.38 9.32 0.71
C HIS A 127 -7.31 9.21 -0.37
N VAL A 128 -7.34 8.11 -1.12
CA VAL A 128 -6.30 7.80 -2.09
C VAL A 128 -6.88 7.51 -3.47
N GLY A 129 -6.57 8.37 -4.43
CA GLY A 129 -6.77 8.13 -5.85
C GLY A 129 -5.51 7.52 -6.47
N LYS A 130 -5.66 6.58 -7.41
CA LYS A 130 -4.51 5.99 -8.13
C LYS A 130 -4.83 5.82 -9.60
N LYS A 131 -3.91 6.20 -10.47
CA LYS A 131 -3.90 5.89 -11.90
C LYS A 131 -2.60 5.19 -12.27
N ARG A 132 -2.70 3.95 -12.73
CA ARG A 132 -1.58 3.01 -12.85
C ARG A 132 -1.44 2.48 -14.25
N HIS A 133 -0.23 2.60 -14.81
CA HIS A 133 0.20 1.96 -16.04
C HIS A 133 1.04 0.74 -15.67
N ILE A 134 0.57 -0.45 -16.03
CA ILE A 134 1.13 -1.73 -15.58
C ILE A 134 1.82 -2.43 -16.75
N TYR A 135 3.02 -2.93 -16.47
CA TYR A 135 3.90 -3.64 -17.38
C TYR A 135 4.35 -4.96 -16.76
N VAL A 136 4.81 -5.88 -17.60
CA VAL A 136 5.51 -7.09 -17.16
C VAL A 136 6.90 -7.10 -17.79
N ILE A 137 7.94 -7.00 -16.96
CA ILE A 137 9.34 -6.90 -17.39
C ILE A 137 10.14 -7.95 -16.63
N ASN A 138 10.84 -8.84 -17.33
CA ASN A 138 11.52 -10.01 -16.73
C ASN A 138 10.59 -10.92 -15.89
N GLY A 139 9.27 -10.88 -16.12
CA GLY A 139 8.28 -11.57 -15.29
C GLY A 139 7.85 -10.80 -14.02
N ALA A 140 8.57 -9.75 -13.64
CA ALA A 140 8.17 -8.83 -12.57
C ALA A 140 7.05 -7.90 -13.04
N ILE A 141 6.14 -7.57 -12.11
CA ILE A 141 5.16 -6.52 -12.34
C ILE A 141 5.87 -5.20 -12.15
N VAL A 142 5.79 -4.32 -13.15
CA VAL A 142 6.31 -2.96 -13.07
C VAL A 142 5.17 -1.99 -13.25
N GLU A 143 5.09 -0.99 -12.37
CA GLU A 143 4.02 0.00 -12.35
C GLU A 143 4.63 1.40 -12.41
N ILE A 144 4.13 2.24 -13.32
CA ILE A 144 4.24 3.71 -13.23
C ILE A 144 2.87 4.20 -12.80
N ALA A 145 2.80 4.99 -11.74
CA ALA A 145 1.54 5.52 -11.27
C ALA A 145 1.60 6.98 -10.83
N GLU A 146 0.44 7.61 -10.93
CA GLU A 146 0.11 8.83 -10.23
C GLU A 146 -0.81 8.49 -9.07
N THR A 147 -0.55 9.09 -7.91
CA THR A 147 -1.33 8.90 -6.69
C THR A 147 -1.76 10.25 -6.16
N ASP A 148 -3.03 10.37 -5.77
CA ASP A 148 -3.56 11.50 -5.02
C ASP A 148 -3.74 11.08 -3.56
N PHE A 149 -3.11 11.79 -2.62
CA PHE A 149 -3.26 11.57 -1.18
C PHE A 149 -3.92 12.82 -0.56
N ASP A 150 -5.22 12.76 -0.25
CA ASP A 150 -6.00 13.90 0.24
C ASP A 150 -5.79 15.19 -0.62
N GLY A 151 -5.77 15.06 -1.95
CA GLY A 151 -5.55 16.19 -2.88
C GLY A 151 -4.09 16.52 -3.19
N VAL A 152 -3.13 15.78 -2.63
CA VAL A 152 -1.70 15.93 -2.95
C VAL A 152 -1.26 14.84 -3.92
N THR A 153 -0.93 15.26 -5.14
CA THR A 153 -0.48 14.34 -6.20
C THR A 153 1.01 14.02 -6.10
N LEU A 154 1.36 12.74 -6.24
CA LEU A 154 2.72 12.22 -6.32
C LEU A 154 2.85 11.22 -7.46
N GLN A 155 4.05 11.11 -8.04
CA GLN A 155 4.39 10.01 -8.93
C GLN A 155 5.04 8.87 -8.15
N THR A 156 4.86 7.64 -8.62
CA THR A 156 5.49 6.45 -8.05
C THR A 156 5.85 5.44 -9.14
N ILE A 157 6.98 4.76 -8.95
CA ILE A 157 7.38 3.58 -9.71
C ILE A 157 7.52 2.40 -8.76
N CYS A 158 7.10 1.22 -9.19
CA CYS A 158 7.19 -0.01 -8.42
C CYS A 158 7.64 -1.18 -9.28
N VAL A 159 8.39 -2.09 -8.67
CA VAL A 159 8.76 -3.40 -9.21
C VAL A 159 8.43 -4.43 -8.14
N GLU A 160 7.57 -5.41 -8.46
CA GLU A 160 7.23 -6.48 -7.52
C GLU A 160 7.29 -7.89 -8.14
N HIS A 161 7.83 -8.84 -7.39
CA HIS A 161 7.91 -10.24 -7.77
C HIS A 161 8.05 -11.16 -6.54
N GLU A 162 7.79 -12.46 -6.69
CA GLU A 162 7.97 -13.45 -5.61
C GLU A 162 9.46 -13.77 -5.37
N ASP A 163 10.28 -13.56 -6.39
CA ASP A 163 11.74 -13.74 -6.38
C ASP A 163 12.43 -12.36 -6.27
N PRO A 164 13.16 -12.07 -5.18
CA PRO A 164 13.83 -10.79 -4.96
C PRO A 164 14.95 -10.53 -5.97
N ASP A 165 15.61 -11.56 -6.51
CA ASP A 165 16.68 -11.38 -7.49
C ASP A 165 16.13 -10.82 -8.81
N LEU A 166 14.92 -11.25 -9.20
CA LEU A 166 14.20 -10.71 -10.35
C LEU A 166 13.74 -9.26 -10.12
N VAL A 167 13.39 -8.88 -8.89
CA VAL A 167 13.10 -7.48 -8.54
C VAL A 167 14.35 -6.64 -8.75
N MET A 168 15.47 -6.99 -8.12
CA MET A 168 16.71 -6.19 -8.21
C MET A 168 17.31 -6.16 -9.61
N LYS A 169 17.25 -7.26 -10.36
CA LYS A 169 17.64 -7.27 -11.77
C LYS A 169 16.83 -6.25 -12.58
N THR A 170 15.53 -6.17 -12.33
CA THR A 170 14.62 -5.26 -13.05
C THR A 170 14.82 -3.81 -12.61
N VAL A 171 14.98 -3.55 -11.31
CA VAL A 171 15.33 -2.22 -10.76
C VAL A 171 16.60 -1.67 -11.45
N ARG A 172 17.69 -2.46 -11.49
CA ARG A 172 18.95 -2.06 -12.14
C ARG A 172 18.81 -1.83 -13.64
N GLN A 173 18.07 -2.70 -14.34
CA GLN A 173 17.81 -2.52 -15.77
C GLN A 173 17.09 -1.20 -16.07
N LEU A 174 16.21 -0.77 -15.17
CA LEU A 174 15.39 0.43 -15.31
C LEU A 174 16.03 1.69 -14.74
N ALA A 175 17.29 1.64 -14.28
CA ALA A 175 17.99 2.76 -13.64
C ALA A 175 17.20 3.34 -12.47
N LEU A 176 16.84 2.48 -11.52
CA LEU A 176 16.06 2.83 -10.33
C LEU A 176 16.86 2.61 -9.03
N GLU A 177 18.01 1.94 -9.09
CA GLU A 177 18.77 1.45 -7.93
C GLU A 177 19.32 2.54 -7.01
N ASP A 178 19.56 3.74 -7.55
CA ASP A 178 20.07 4.89 -6.79
C ASP A 178 18.95 5.70 -6.12
N LEU A 179 17.68 5.35 -6.35
CA LEU A 179 16.53 5.98 -5.74
C LEU A 179 16.16 5.29 -4.41
N PRO A 180 15.61 6.04 -3.44
CA PRO A 180 15.20 5.45 -2.17
C PRO A 180 14.01 4.51 -2.35
N ASN A 181 14.03 3.37 -1.65
CA ASN A 181 12.85 2.51 -1.51
C ASN A 181 11.88 3.15 -0.50
N ILE A 182 10.75 3.66 -1.00
CA ILE A 182 9.71 4.36 -0.24
C ILE A 182 8.38 3.67 -0.51
N ASN A 183 7.79 3.09 0.52
CA ASN A 183 6.49 2.44 0.43
C ASN A 183 5.33 3.43 0.57
N TYR A 184 4.12 2.96 0.26
CA TYR A 184 2.89 3.77 0.33
C TYR A 184 2.65 4.38 1.72
N ILE A 185 2.93 3.65 2.79
CA ILE A 185 2.65 4.11 4.15
C ILE A 185 3.61 5.25 4.53
N GLN A 186 4.89 5.10 4.23
CA GLN A 186 5.89 6.15 4.40
C GLN A 186 5.55 7.40 3.57
N ALA A 187 5.19 7.22 2.30
CA ALA A 187 4.82 8.32 1.42
C ALA A 187 3.58 9.07 1.94
N MET A 188 2.51 8.36 2.29
CA MET A 188 1.31 9.00 2.82
C MET A 188 1.56 9.67 4.18
N LYS A 189 2.26 9.01 5.11
CA LYS A 189 2.60 9.61 6.42
C LYS A 189 3.37 10.92 6.24
N LYS A 190 4.35 10.95 5.34
CA LYS A 190 5.07 12.19 5.01
C LYS A 190 4.13 13.26 4.46
N THR A 191 3.25 12.91 3.52
CA THR A 191 2.31 13.85 2.91
C THR A 191 1.32 14.45 3.91
N VAL A 192 0.79 13.66 4.84
CA VAL A 192 -0.23 14.12 5.80
C VAL A 192 0.34 14.58 7.13
N GLY A 193 1.66 14.74 7.25
CA GLY A 193 2.33 15.28 8.44
C GLY A 193 2.36 14.32 9.64
N MET A 194 2.53 13.02 9.39
CA MET A 194 2.66 11.95 10.39
C MET A 194 4.03 11.27 10.42
N ALA A 195 4.96 11.67 9.53
CA ALA A 195 6.33 11.17 9.51
C ALA A 195 7.18 11.73 10.66
#